data_AF-A0AAV0WCQ6-F1
#
_entry.id   AF-A0AAV0WCQ6-F1
#
_cell.length_a   1.000
_cell.length_b   1.000
_cell.length_c   1.000
_cell.angle_alpha   90.00
_cell.angle_beta   90.00
_cell.angle_gamma   90.00
#
_symmetry.space_group_name_H-M   'P 1'
#
loop_
_entity.id
_entity.type
_entity.pdbx_description
1 polymer ?
#
loop_
_entity_poly.entity_id
_entity_poly.type
_entity_poly.pdbx_seq_one_letter_code
_entity_poly.pdbx_strand_id
1 'polypeptide(L)'
;MNQIYFTFLKPILHEVTQVNVIFQGTNVNVFKAHCDLKNLLISLIRHVLKPNNISQIIKESTQKKIIRLTDIEAVRNALRFPGAHLSNNCVDYCWQFETQSALSIESKNIKQLQLNTVKQRCTNFLLKLCHELCNRLPDNMSTIEKIEYFCPDQCFNSNERSSFGELPLNLTDSSVDKDVLKMQWRQLGAFNEIFPGMSISQISETSSIRMWSTLKGLSTATGELKFKELSEFAIRTLTLPISNATV
;
A
#
# COMPACT_ATOMS: atom_id res chain seq x y z
N MET A 1 6.78 14.61 -31.90
CA MET A 1 5.80 13.59 -31.44
C MET A 1 6.33 12.78 -30.26
N ASN A 2 7.46 12.06 -30.39
CA ASN A 2 8.00 11.23 -29.31
C ASN A 2 8.42 12.02 -28.05
N GLN A 3 8.98 13.22 -28.23
CA GLN A 3 9.40 14.06 -27.11
C GLN A 3 8.24 14.43 -26.17
N ILE A 4 7.10 14.85 -26.72
CA ILE A 4 5.89 15.18 -25.94
C ILE A 4 5.38 13.96 -25.17
N TYR A 5 5.39 12.79 -25.81
CA TYR A 5 5.03 11.53 -25.15
C TYR A 5 5.98 11.21 -23.97
N PHE A 6 7.29 11.37 -24.15
CA PHE A 6 8.26 11.16 -23.07
C PHE A 6 8.11 12.15 -21.92
N THR A 7 7.74 13.40 -22.21
CA THR A 7 7.46 14.42 -21.17
C THR A 7 6.32 13.98 -20.26
N PHE A 8 5.28 13.33 -20.81
CA PHE A 8 4.21 12.74 -20.02
C PHE A 8 4.66 11.51 -19.23
N LEU A 9 5.40 10.60 -19.85
CA LEU A 9 5.81 9.34 -19.20
C LEU A 9 6.78 9.56 -18.04
N LYS A 10 7.68 10.55 -18.14
CA LYS A 10 8.78 10.74 -17.19
C LYS A 10 8.34 10.81 -15.71
N PRO A 11 7.38 11.67 -15.30
CA PRO A 11 6.93 11.71 -13.91
C PRO A 11 6.27 10.40 -13.47
N ILE A 12 5.44 9.79 -14.33
CA ILE A 12 4.74 8.53 -14.02
C ILE A 12 5.73 7.39 -13.78
N LEU A 13 6.72 7.25 -14.66
CA LEU A 13 7.75 6.23 -14.54
C LEU A 13 8.65 6.46 -13.32
N HIS A 14 8.86 7.73 -12.93
CA HIS A 14 9.58 8.04 -11.69
C HIS A 14 8.83 7.49 -10.47
N GLU A 15 7.53 7.74 -10.34
CA GLU A 15 6.72 7.20 -9.24
C GLU A 15 6.69 5.68 -9.21
N VAL A 16 6.49 5.03 -10.38
CA VAL A 16 6.54 3.56 -10.51
C VAL A 16 7.89 3.01 -10.06
N THR A 17 8.98 3.68 -10.43
CA THR A 17 10.34 3.27 -10.03
C THR A 17 10.54 3.39 -8.53
N GLN A 18 10.06 4.48 -7.90
CA GLN A 18 10.16 4.65 -6.45
C GLN A 18 9.47 3.50 -5.70
N VAL A 19 8.25 3.14 -6.11
CA VAL A 19 7.54 2.00 -5.51
C VAL A 19 8.30 0.69 -5.75
N ASN A 20 8.81 0.47 -6.97
CA ASN A 20 9.56 -0.74 -7.28
C ASN A 20 10.82 -0.90 -6.43
N VAL A 21 11.53 0.19 -6.12
CA VAL A 21 12.71 0.17 -5.23
C VAL A 21 12.33 -0.31 -3.83
N ILE A 22 11.14 0.02 -3.33
CA ILE A 22 10.66 -0.46 -2.03
C ILE A 22 10.58 -1.98 -2.02
N PHE A 23 10.04 -2.61 -3.07
CA PHE A 23 9.95 -4.06 -3.18
C PHE A 23 11.30 -4.76 -3.38
N GLN A 24 12.36 -4.03 -3.72
CA GLN A 24 13.73 -4.54 -3.87
C GLN A 24 14.55 -4.45 -2.58
N GLY A 25 13.99 -3.88 -1.50
CA GLY A 25 14.68 -3.81 -0.20
C GLY A 25 14.84 -5.17 0.49
N THR A 26 15.83 -5.28 1.37
CA THR A 26 16.13 -6.51 2.12
C THR A 26 15.30 -6.71 3.39
N ASN A 27 14.78 -5.62 3.99
CA ASN A 27 14.00 -5.64 5.23
C ASN A 27 12.71 -4.81 5.09
N VAL A 28 11.95 -5.11 4.03
CA VAL A 28 10.78 -4.32 3.64
C VAL A 28 9.62 -4.63 4.58
N ASN A 29 8.94 -3.60 5.06
CA ASN A 29 7.67 -3.80 5.74
C ASN A 29 6.60 -4.15 4.68
N VAL A 30 6.14 -5.41 4.68
CA VAL A 30 5.20 -5.99 3.70
C VAL A 30 3.99 -5.09 3.51
N PHE A 31 3.39 -4.68 4.61
CA PHE A 31 2.18 -3.89 4.62
C PHE A 31 2.43 -2.50 4.03
N LYS A 32 3.50 -1.83 4.45
CA LYS A 32 3.86 -0.50 3.93
C LYS A 32 4.10 -0.52 2.41
N ALA A 33 4.84 -1.52 1.92
CA ALA A 33 5.10 -1.67 0.48
C ALA A 33 3.81 -1.81 -0.33
N HIS A 34 2.87 -2.62 0.15
CA HIS A 34 1.56 -2.77 -0.50
C HIS A 34 0.69 -1.51 -0.39
N CYS A 35 0.81 -0.75 0.70
CA CYS A 35 0.17 0.57 0.83
C CYS A 35 0.73 1.57 -0.18
N ASP A 36 2.04 1.60 -0.39
CA ASP A 36 2.67 2.49 -1.39
C ASP A 36 2.25 2.11 -2.81
N LEU A 37 2.16 0.81 -3.12
CA LEU A 37 1.61 0.32 -4.39
C LEU A 37 0.13 0.72 -4.59
N LYS A 38 -0.70 0.61 -3.54
CA LYS A 38 -2.10 1.05 -3.57
C LYS A 38 -2.21 2.57 -3.80
N ASN A 39 -1.38 3.36 -3.12
CA ASN A 39 -1.37 4.81 -3.26
C ASN A 39 -0.97 5.24 -4.68
N LEU A 40 0.02 4.58 -5.28
CA LEU A 40 0.37 4.77 -6.68
C LEU A 40 -0.81 4.42 -7.59
N LEU A 41 -1.49 3.31 -7.37
CA LEU A 41 -2.68 2.97 -8.16
C LEU A 41 -3.76 4.06 -8.04
N ILE A 42 -4.02 4.59 -6.84
CA ILE A 42 -4.97 5.69 -6.62
C ILE A 42 -4.57 6.95 -7.39
N SER A 43 -3.31 7.35 -7.32
CA SER A 43 -2.85 8.55 -8.03
C SER A 43 -3.11 8.38 -9.52
N LEU A 44 -2.74 7.24 -10.11
CA LEU A 44 -2.88 6.97 -11.53
C LEU A 44 -4.33 6.87 -12.00
N ILE A 45 -5.22 6.19 -11.26
CA ILE A 45 -6.62 6.07 -11.67
C ILE A 45 -7.35 7.42 -11.67
N ARG A 46 -6.92 8.38 -10.84
CA ARG A 46 -7.47 9.74 -10.83
C ARG A 46 -7.23 10.50 -12.13
N HIS A 47 -6.20 10.15 -12.90
CA HIS A 47 -5.94 10.75 -14.19
C HIS A 47 -6.83 10.19 -15.32
N VAL A 48 -7.38 8.99 -15.17
CA VAL A 48 -8.04 8.26 -16.28
C VAL A 48 -9.48 7.84 -16.02
N LEU A 49 -9.94 7.77 -14.76
CA LEU A 49 -11.31 7.40 -14.42
C LEU A 49 -12.16 8.64 -14.11
N LYS A 50 -13.46 8.54 -14.38
CA LYS A 50 -14.42 9.59 -14.04
C LYS A 50 -14.55 9.75 -12.52
N PRO A 51 -14.69 10.99 -12.00
CA PRO A 51 -14.81 11.24 -10.56
C PRO A 51 -15.92 10.43 -9.88
N ASN A 52 -17.08 10.25 -10.53
CA ASN A 52 -18.20 9.46 -9.99
C ASN A 52 -17.84 7.99 -9.76
N ASN A 53 -16.99 7.41 -10.61
CA ASN A 53 -16.52 6.04 -10.42
C ASN A 53 -15.49 5.99 -9.28
N ILE A 54 -14.61 7.00 -9.19
CA ILE A 54 -13.60 7.07 -8.13
C ILE A 54 -14.26 7.22 -6.76
N SER A 55 -15.27 8.09 -6.60
CA SER A 55 -15.96 8.29 -5.32
C SER A 55 -16.75 7.08 -4.85
N GLN A 56 -17.19 6.22 -5.79
CA GLN A 56 -17.82 4.93 -5.46
C GLN A 56 -16.80 3.89 -4.97
N ILE A 57 -15.60 3.90 -5.55
CA ILE A 57 -14.50 2.99 -5.22
C ILE A 57 -13.83 3.41 -3.90
N ILE A 58 -13.46 4.68 -3.81
CA ILE A 58 -12.76 5.27 -2.67
C ILE A 58 -13.78 6.10 -1.90
N LYS A 59 -14.46 5.47 -0.95
CA LYS A 59 -15.31 6.22 -0.02
C LYS A 59 -14.40 7.07 0.86
N GLU A 60 -14.44 8.38 0.66
CA GLU A 60 -13.65 9.37 1.41
C GLU A 60 -13.93 9.33 2.94
N SER A 61 -14.95 8.60 3.41
CA SER A 61 -15.49 8.68 4.77
C SER A 61 -15.01 7.65 5.78
N THR A 62 -14.04 6.78 5.50
CA THR A 62 -13.43 5.96 6.56
C THR A 62 -12.01 6.42 6.81
N GLN A 63 -11.72 6.74 8.08
CA GLN A 63 -10.41 7.08 8.66
C GLN A 63 -9.25 6.12 8.36
N LYS A 64 -9.42 5.16 7.44
CA LYS A 64 -8.38 4.24 6.98
C LYS A 64 -7.86 4.74 5.64
N LYS A 65 -6.64 5.26 5.64
CA LYS A 65 -5.86 5.71 4.47
C LYS A 65 -5.49 4.58 3.48
N ILE A 66 -6.27 3.50 3.42
CA ILE A 66 -5.89 2.23 2.80
C ILE A 66 -7.08 1.72 1.98
N ILE A 67 -6.90 1.63 0.65
CA ILE A 67 -7.76 0.82 -0.24
C ILE A 67 -7.84 -0.58 0.36
N ARG A 68 -9.04 -1.09 0.64
CA ARG A 68 -9.23 -2.48 1.04
C ARG A 68 -9.30 -3.39 -0.19
N LEU A 69 -9.18 -4.71 0.00
CA LEU A 69 -9.33 -5.69 -1.08
C LEU A 69 -10.60 -5.49 -1.92
N THR A 70 -11.72 -5.10 -1.30
CA THR A 70 -13.00 -4.81 -1.97
C THR A 70 -12.91 -3.67 -2.99
N ASP A 71 -12.01 -2.73 -2.76
CA ASP A 71 -11.86 -1.54 -3.58
C ASP A 71 -11.03 -1.85 -4.83
N ILE A 72 -10.11 -2.84 -4.77
CA ILE A 72 -9.29 -3.28 -5.91
C ILE A 72 -10.16 -3.94 -6.99
N GLU A 73 -11.13 -4.78 -6.61
CA GLU A 73 -12.02 -5.42 -7.59
C GLU A 73 -12.92 -4.39 -8.28
N ALA A 74 -13.37 -3.37 -7.54
CA ALA A 74 -14.12 -2.25 -8.09
C ALA A 74 -13.26 -1.43 -9.07
N VAL A 75 -11.98 -1.17 -8.75
CA VAL A 75 -11.02 -0.56 -9.68
C VAL A 75 -10.85 -1.42 -10.93
N ARG A 76 -10.64 -2.73 -10.78
CA ARG A 76 -10.45 -3.66 -11.90
C ARG A 76 -11.65 -3.65 -12.86
N ASN A 77 -12.86 -3.63 -12.31
CA ASN A 77 -14.09 -3.53 -13.08
C ASN A 77 -14.23 -2.18 -13.79
N ALA A 78 -13.92 -1.07 -13.11
CA ALA A 78 -13.94 0.25 -13.72
C ALA A 78 -12.94 0.38 -14.88
N LEU A 79 -11.71 -0.15 -14.72
CA LEU A 79 -10.68 -0.15 -15.77
C LEU A 79 -11.05 -0.99 -17.01
N ARG A 80 -11.95 -1.97 -16.86
CA ARG A 80 -12.47 -2.79 -17.96
C ARG A 80 -13.64 -2.14 -18.69
N PHE A 81 -14.29 -1.16 -18.08
CA PHE A 81 -15.51 -0.55 -18.59
C PHE A 81 -15.23 0.82 -19.21
N PRO A 82 -15.24 0.96 -20.56
CA PRO A 82 -14.91 2.23 -21.22
C PRO A 82 -15.78 3.41 -20.78
N GLY A 83 -17.02 3.16 -20.35
CA GLY A 83 -17.92 4.19 -19.83
C GLY A 83 -17.46 4.81 -18.51
N ALA A 84 -16.55 4.18 -17.77
CA ALA A 84 -15.94 4.72 -16.55
C ALA A 84 -14.72 5.60 -16.85
N HIS A 85 -14.21 5.61 -18.08
CA HIS A 85 -12.98 6.33 -18.44
C HIS A 85 -13.26 7.79 -18.80
N LEU A 86 -12.31 8.67 -18.49
CA LEU A 86 -12.29 10.03 -19.01
C LEU A 86 -12.05 10.01 -20.51
N SER A 87 -12.65 10.98 -21.20
CA SER A 87 -12.29 11.23 -22.60
C SER A 87 -10.85 11.76 -22.68
N ASN A 88 -10.17 11.56 -23.82
CA ASN A 88 -8.80 12.05 -24.02
C ASN A 88 -8.62 13.57 -23.82
N ASN A 89 -9.70 14.36 -23.81
CA ASN A 89 -9.61 15.80 -23.56
C ASN A 89 -9.75 16.17 -22.08
N CYS A 90 -10.19 15.21 -21.25
CA CYS A 90 -10.40 15.40 -19.81
C CYS A 90 -9.34 14.70 -18.96
N VAL A 91 -8.46 13.90 -19.57
CA VAL A 91 -7.31 13.30 -18.89
C VAL A 91 -6.32 14.41 -18.56
N ASP A 92 -5.84 14.41 -17.31
CA ASP A 92 -4.77 15.28 -16.88
C ASP A 92 -3.42 14.73 -17.38
N TYR A 93 -2.83 15.42 -18.36
CA TYR A 93 -1.52 15.08 -18.94
C TYR A 93 -0.34 15.80 -18.28
N CYS A 94 -0.59 16.51 -17.18
CA CYS A 94 0.34 17.38 -16.48
C CYS A 94 0.73 18.65 -17.25
N TRP A 95 1.07 19.69 -16.49
CA TRP A 95 1.40 21.02 -17.00
C TRP A 95 2.47 21.01 -18.10
N GLN A 96 3.57 20.28 -17.91
CA GLN A 96 4.70 20.30 -18.85
C GLN A 96 4.32 19.72 -20.22
N PHE A 97 3.46 18.70 -20.26
CA PHE A 97 2.93 18.16 -21.51
C PHE A 97 2.08 19.19 -22.23
N GLU A 98 1.17 19.85 -21.51
CA GLU A 98 0.26 20.85 -22.09
C GLU A 98 1.05 22.01 -22.69
N THR A 99 1.99 22.58 -21.94
CA THR A 99 2.86 23.66 -22.42
C THR A 99 3.64 23.26 -23.67
N GLN A 100 4.29 22.08 -23.65
CA GLN A 100 5.11 21.64 -24.77
C GLN A 100 4.27 21.28 -26.00
N SER A 101 3.07 20.74 -25.80
CA SER A 101 2.14 20.43 -26.88
C SER A 101 1.63 21.69 -27.58
N ALA A 102 1.29 22.74 -26.81
CA ALA A 102 0.87 24.03 -27.34
C ALA A 102 1.97 24.67 -28.20
N LEU A 103 3.19 24.78 -27.66
CA LEU A 103 4.35 25.32 -28.40
C LEU A 103 4.63 24.54 -29.69
N SER A 104 4.49 23.21 -29.66
CA SER A 104 4.74 22.36 -30.83
C SER A 104 3.68 22.52 -31.92
N ILE A 105 2.43 22.85 -31.56
CA ILE A 105 1.35 23.17 -32.50
C ILE A 105 1.56 24.56 -33.10
N GLU A 106 1.85 25.56 -32.27
CA GLU A 106 2.12 26.94 -32.71
C GLU A 106 3.31 27.01 -33.68
N SER A 107 4.37 26.25 -33.38
CA SER A 107 5.57 26.14 -34.22
C SER A 107 5.36 25.25 -35.46
N LYS A 108 4.15 24.70 -35.67
CA LYS A 108 3.80 23.77 -36.77
C LYS A 108 4.66 22.49 -36.82
N ASN A 109 5.31 22.14 -35.71
CA ASN A 109 6.10 20.91 -35.59
C ASN A 109 5.23 19.65 -35.55
N ILE A 110 3.97 19.79 -35.11
CA ILE A 110 2.95 18.74 -35.16
C ILE A 110 1.59 19.33 -35.56
N LYS A 111 0.69 18.47 -36.05
CA LYS A 111 -0.72 18.79 -36.31
C LYS A 111 -1.62 18.34 -35.14
N GLN A 112 -2.82 18.91 -35.03
CA GLN A 112 -3.79 18.53 -33.99
C GLN A 112 -4.12 17.03 -34.02
N LEU A 113 -4.25 16.43 -35.20
CA LEU A 113 -4.48 14.98 -35.35
C LEU A 113 -3.35 14.16 -34.72
N GLN A 114 -2.10 14.57 -34.90
CA GLN A 114 -0.93 13.89 -34.31
C GLN A 114 -0.91 14.06 -32.78
N LEU A 115 -1.30 15.23 -32.27
CA LEU A 115 -1.43 15.45 -30.83
C LEU A 115 -2.51 14.54 -30.23
N ASN A 116 -3.66 14.40 -30.88
CA ASN A 116 -4.72 13.49 -30.44
C ASN A 116 -4.23 12.04 -30.38
N THR A 117 -3.42 11.60 -31.36
CA THR A 117 -2.77 10.29 -31.35
C THR A 117 -1.83 10.13 -30.15
N VAL A 118 -1.04 11.16 -29.82
CA VAL A 118 -0.15 11.13 -28.64
C VAL A 118 -0.97 11.05 -27.35
N LYS A 119 -2.01 11.87 -27.20
CA LYS A 119 -2.93 11.84 -26.06
C LYS A 119 -3.55 10.46 -25.87
N GLN A 120 -4.03 9.84 -26.95
CA GLN A 120 -4.57 8.48 -26.91
C GLN A 120 -3.53 7.46 -26.45
N ARG A 121 -2.28 7.56 -26.91
CA ARG A 121 -1.18 6.67 -26.45
C ARG A 121 -0.90 6.86 -24.96
N CYS A 122 -0.84 8.10 -24.48
CA CYS A 122 -0.68 8.42 -23.07
C CYS A 122 -1.79 7.82 -22.20
N THR A 123 -3.05 7.99 -22.61
CA THR A 123 -4.21 7.43 -21.91
C THR A 123 -4.19 5.90 -21.90
N ASN A 124 -3.91 5.27 -23.05
CA ASN A 124 -3.80 3.82 -23.15
C ASN A 124 -2.66 3.26 -22.28
N PHE A 125 -1.53 3.97 -22.22
CA PHE A 125 -0.42 3.63 -21.34
C PHE A 125 -0.86 3.63 -19.87
N LEU A 126 -1.52 4.70 -19.41
CA LEU A 126 -2.01 4.78 -18.02
C LEU A 126 -3.01 3.69 -17.70
N LEU A 127 -3.99 3.44 -18.57
CA LEU A 127 -4.97 2.37 -18.38
C LEU A 127 -4.31 1.00 -18.29
N LYS A 128 -3.36 0.71 -19.19
CA LYS A 128 -2.62 -0.55 -19.18
C LYS A 128 -1.75 -0.66 -17.92
N LEU A 129 -1.05 0.41 -17.53
CA LEU A 129 -0.27 0.44 -16.30
C LEU A 129 -1.14 0.16 -15.08
N CYS A 130 -2.30 0.82 -14.95
CA CYS A 130 -3.22 0.57 -13.83
C CYS A 130 -3.67 -0.90 -13.79
N HIS A 131 -3.97 -1.50 -14.95
CA HIS A 131 -4.32 -2.91 -15.03
C HIS A 131 -3.16 -3.83 -14.58
N GLU A 132 -1.95 -3.53 -15.04
CA GLU A 132 -0.74 -4.25 -14.67
C GLU A 132 -0.38 -4.12 -13.18
N LEU A 133 -0.66 -2.96 -12.56
CA LEU A 133 -0.51 -2.77 -11.12
C LEU A 133 -1.58 -3.56 -10.34
N CYS A 134 -2.83 -3.58 -10.81
CA CYS A 134 -3.88 -4.40 -10.20
C CYS A 134 -3.56 -5.91 -10.23
N ASN A 135 -2.84 -6.37 -11.26
CA ASN A 135 -2.43 -7.77 -11.39
C ASN A 135 -1.21 -8.13 -10.52
N ARG A 136 -0.47 -7.13 -10.02
CA ARG A 136 0.67 -7.33 -9.09
C ARG A 136 0.23 -7.36 -7.63
N LEU A 137 -0.99 -6.93 -7.33
CA LEU A 137 -1.55 -7.05 -5.99
C LEU A 137 -1.86 -8.54 -5.71
N PRO A 138 -1.46 -9.08 -4.56
CA PRO A 138 -1.63 -10.50 -4.27
C PRO A 138 -3.10 -10.85 -3.96
N ASP A 139 -3.49 -12.11 -4.14
CA ASP A 139 -4.88 -12.54 -3.89
C ASP A 139 -5.24 -12.54 -2.39
N ASN A 140 -4.24 -12.74 -1.52
CA ASN A 140 -4.41 -12.80 -0.07
C ASN A 140 -4.26 -11.42 0.63
N MET A 141 -4.64 -10.32 -0.05
CA MET A 141 -4.54 -8.97 0.52
C MET A 141 -5.23 -8.82 1.88
N SER A 142 -6.34 -9.53 2.12
CA SER A 142 -7.03 -9.48 3.42
C SER A 142 -6.16 -10.01 4.56
N THR A 143 -5.28 -10.97 4.30
CA THR A 143 -4.29 -11.45 5.27
C THR A 143 -3.17 -10.43 5.45
N ILE A 144 -2.68 -9.83 4.36
CA ILE A 144 -1.62 -8.81 4.41
C ILE A 144 -2.07 -7.56 5.18
N GLU A 145 -3.32 -7.14 5.01
CA GLU A 145 -3.91 -6.03 5.76
C GLU A 145 -3.93 -6.32 7.26
N LYS A 146 -4.10 -7.58 7.68
CA LYS A 146 -4.04 -7.97 9.10
C LYS A 146 -2.63 -7.97 9.67
N ILE A 147 -1.59 -8.05 8.84
CA ILE A 147 -0.19 -7.94 9.29
C ILE A 147 0.07 -6.55 9.88
N GLU A 148 -0.64 -5.52 9.41
CA GLU A 148 -0.58 -4.16 9.96
C GLU A 148 -0.83 -4.11 11.46
N TYR A 149 -1.64 -5.02 12.02
CA TYR A 149 -1.91 -5.06 13.44
C TYR A 149 -0.67 -5.33 14.31
N PHE A 150 0.42 -5.81 13.71
CA PHE A 150 1.71 -5.96 14.37
C PHE A 150 2.62 -4.73 14.26
N CYS A 151 2.18 -3.66 13.60
CA CYS A 151 2.91 -2.38 13.61
C CYS A 151 2.74 -1.68 14.98
N PRO A 152 3.77 -0.99 15.49
CA PRO A 152 3.74 -0.35 16.82
C PRO A 152 2.53 0.58 17.04
N ASP A 153 2.23 1.44 16.05
CA ASP A 153 1.08 2.36 16.09
C ASP A 153 -0.26 1.63 16.26
N GLN A 154 -0.36 0.40 15.77
CA GLN A 154 -1.61 -0.36 15.70
C GLN A 154 -1.77 -1.29 16.89
N CYS A 155 -0.68 -1.88 17.40
CA CYS A 155 -0.76 -2.81 18.53
C CYS A 155 -0.78 -2.12 19.90
N PHE A 156 -0.31 -0.86 20.01
CA PHE A 156 -0.26 -0.13 21.28
C PHE A 156 -1.29 0.98 21.44
N ASN A 157 -1.85 1.49 20.34
CA ASN A 157 -2.93 2.47 20.42
C ASN A 157 -4.23 1.78 20.88
N SER A 158 -4.60 1.93 22.15
CA SER A 158 -5.78 1.27 22.74
C SER A 158 -7.09 1.58 22.02
N ASN A 159 -7.21 2.74 21.36
CA ASN A 159 -8.41 3.14 20.62
C ASN A 159 -8.48 2.50 19.23
N GLU A 160 -7.35 2.16 18.62
CA GLU A 160 -7.26 1.63 17.25
C GLU A 160 -6.89 0.13 17.22
N ARG A 161 -6.42 -0.41 18.35
CA ARG A 161 -5.97 -1.79 18.46
C ARG A 161 -7.09 -2.77 18.14
N SER A 162 -6.80 -3.64 17.19
CA SER A 162 -7.73 -4.70 16.77
C SER A 162 -7.99 -5.71 17.88
N SER A 163 -9.16 -6.32 17.81
CA SER A 163 -9.50 -7.44 18.67
C SER A 163 -8.64 -8.66 18.32
N PHE A 164 -8.40 -9.54 19.29
CA PHE A 164 -7.57 -10.74 19.07
C PHE A 164 -8.07 -11.61 17.89
N GLY A 165 -9.39 -11.69 17.69
CA GLY A 165 -9.98 -12.47 16.60
C GLY A 165 -9.74 -11.89 15.20
N GLU A 166 -9.33 -10.62 15.10
CA GLU A 166 -9.03 -9.96 13.82
C GLU A 166 -7.59 -10.19 13.36
N LEU A 167 -6.70 -10.63 14.26
CA LEU A 167 -5.33 -10.99 13.92
C LEU A 167 -5.30 -12.07 12.82
N PRO A 168 -4.20 -12.20 12.06
CA PRO A 168 -4.07 -13.22 11.03
C PRO A 168 -3.78 -14.61 11.65
N LEU A 169 -4.68 -15.07 12.54
CA LEU A 169 -4.55 -16.33 13.30
C LEU A 169 -4.54 -17.57 12.40
N ASN A 170 -4.89 -17.45 11.13
CA ASN A 170 -4.73 -18.51 10.13
C ASN A 170 -3.26 -18.76 9.78
N LEU A 171 -2.35 -17.86 10.14
CA LEU A 171 -0.90 -18.00 9.95
C LEU A 171 -0.19 -18.64 11.16
N THR A 172 -0.93 -18.99 12.22
CA THR A 172 -0.35 -19.72 13.37
C THR A 172 -0.24 -21.21 13.07
N ASP A 173 0.84 -21.85 13.54
CA ASP A 173 0.93 -23.32 13.51
C ASP A 173 -0.15 -23.95 14.39
N SER A 174 -0.57 -25.17 14.05
CA SER A 174 -1.57 -25.92 14.83
C SER A 174 -1.13 -26.24 16.25
N SER A 175 0.17 -26.20 16.53
CA SER A 175 0.77 -26.43 17.85
C SER A 175 0.75 -25.19 18.75
N VAL A 176 0.40 -24.01 18.24
CA VAL A 176 0.41 -22.77 19.03
C VAL A 176 -0.85 -22.68 19.88
N ASP A 177 -0.66 -22.50 21.18
CA ASP A 177 -1.76 -22.25 22.11
C ASP A 177 -2.32 -20.83 21.90
N LYS A 178 -3.55 -20.78 21.35
CA LYS A 178 -4.25 -19.53 21.05
C LYS A 178 -4.72 -18.79 22.29
N ASP A 179 -4.94 -19.48 23.41
CA ASP A 179 -5.34 -18.84 24.66
C ASP A 179 -4.16 -18.11 25.30
N VAL A 180 -2.95 -18.69 25.21
CA VAL A 180 -1.70 -18.01 25.59
C VAL A 180 -1.49 -16.76 24.74
N LEU A 181 -1.62 -16.87 23.40
CA LEU A 181 -1.52 -15.71 22.51
C LEU A 181 -2.53 -14.60 22.87
N LYS A 182 -3.78 -14.97 23.15
CA LYS A 182 -4.85 -14.04 23.52
C LYS A 182 -4.55 -13.33 24.83
N MET A 183 -4.02 -14.05 25.82
CA MET A 183 -3.58 -13.48 27.09
C MET A 183 -2.47 -12.45 26.87
N GLN A 184 -1.42 -12.81 26.11
CA GLN A 184 -0.29 -11.92 25.81
C GLN A 184 -0.74 -10.68 25.01
N TRP A 185 -1.66 -10.84 24.05
CA TRP A 185 -2.20 -9.72 23.27
C TRP A 185 -2.92 -8.69 24.16
N ARG A 186 -3.71 -9.15 25.14
CA ARG A 186 -4.40 -8.26 26.08
C ARG A 186 -3.40 -7.42 26.88
N GLN A 187 -2.32 -8.05 27.36
CA GLN A 187 -1.30 -7.41 28.18
C GLN A 187 -0.53 -6.30 27.45
N LEU A 188 -0.52 -6.26 26.12
CA LEU A 188 0.08 -5.15 25.35
C LEU A 188 -0.58 -3.79 25.64
N GLY A 189 -1.81 -3.78 26.17
CA GLY A 189 -2.52 -2.55 26.49
C GLY A 189 -1.85 -1.73 27.60
N ALA A 190 -0.97 -2.35 28.39
CA ALA A 190 -0.17 -1.70 29.42
C ALA A 190 1.12 -1.10 28.84
N PHE A 191 0.99 -0.27 27.80
CA PHE A 191 2.13 0.29 27.05
C PHE A 191 3.19 0.92 27.96
N ASN A 192 2.77 1.77 28.91
CA ASN A 192 3.67 2.49 29.81
C ASN A 192 4.46 1.56 30.75
N GLU A 193 3.94 0.36 31.05
CA GLU A 193 4.66 -0.65 31.83
C GLU A 193 5.71 -1.38 30.99
N ILE A 194 5.44 -1.54 29.70
CA ILE A 194 6.31 -2.25 28.76
C ILE A 194 7.45 -1.32 28.30
N PHE A 195 7.15 -0.05 28.02
CA PHE A 195 8.10 0.96 27.55
C PHE A 195 8.00 2.24 28.40
N PRO A 196 8.55 2.23 29.62
CA PRO A 196 8.47 3.38 30.53
C PRO A 196 9.21 4.59 29.95
N GLY A 197 8.53 5.74 29.91
CA GLY A 197 9.10 7.01 29.46
C GLY A 197 9.25 7.17 27.94
N MET A 198 8.76 6.21 27.15
CA MET A 198 8.69 6.32 25.69
C MET A 198 7.29 6.72 25.24
N SER A 199 7.19 7.40 24.09
CA SER A 199 5.93 7.57 23.38
C SER A 199 5.78 6.51 22.28
N ILE A 200 4.53 6.23 21.86
CA ILE A 200 4.26 5.33 20.73
C ILE A 200 5.02 5.80 19.48
N SER A 201 5.03 7.11 19.20
CA SER A 201 5.73 7.67 18.03
C SER A 201 7.22 7.33 17.99
N GLN A 202 7.90 7.34 19.14
CA GLN A 202 9.33 6.98 19.22
C GLN A 202 9.57 5.50 18.90
N ILE A 203 8.62 4.63 19.25
CA ILE A 203 8.70 3.20 18.94
C ILE A 203 8.35 2.93 17.48
N SER A 204 7.40 3.68 16.92
CA SER A 204 7.00 3.60 15.52
C SER A 204 8.09 4.01 14.52
N GLU A 205 9.07 4.81 14.97
CA GLU A 205 10.29 5.09 14.21
C GLU A 205 11.23 3.87 14.11
N THR A 206 11.06 2.87 14.98
CA THR A 206 11.83 1.61 14.93
C THR A 206 11.17 0.57 14.04
N SER A 207 11.95 -0.38 13.51
CA SER A 207 11.37 -1.47 12.72
C SER A 207 10.44 -2.33 13.59
N SER A 208 9.28 -2.71 13.05
CA SER A 208 8.31 -3.57 13.77
C SER A 208 8.97 -4.87 14.26
N ILE A 209 9.86 -5.45 13.44
CA ILE A 209 10.63 -6.65 13.81
C ILE A 209 11.52 -6.40 15.03
N ARG A 210 12.19 -5.24 15.11
CA ARG A 210 13.04 -4.90 16.26
C ARG A 210 12.21 -4.75 17.53
N MET A 211 11.06 -4.08 17.45
CA MET A 211 10.12 -3.96 18.57
C MET A 211 9.69 -5.34 19.09
N TRP A 212 9.23 -6.23 18.21
CA TRP A 212 8.84 -7.59 18.63
C TRP A 212 10.03 -8.41 19.14
N SER A 213 11.23 -8.17 18.63
CA SER A 213 12.44 -8.82 19.14
C SER A 213 12.76 -8.36 20.57
N THR A 214 12.53 -7.08 20.89
CA THR A 214 12.63 -6.56 22.26
C THR A 214 11.58 -7.19 23.17
N LEU A 215 10.31 -7.24 22.73
CA LEU A 215 9.22 -7.86 23.50
C LEU A 215 9.47 -9.35 23.79
N LYS A 216 10.07 -10.07 22.84
CA LYS A 216 10.45 -11.48 23.00
C LYS A 216 11.42 -11.70 24.16
N GLY A 217 12.30 -10.73 24.41
CA GLY A 217 13.31 -10.79 25.48
C GLY A 217 12.82 -10.33 26.85
N LEU A 218 11.61 -9.76 26.95
CA LEU A 218 11.07 -9.29 28.23
C LEU A 218 10.71 -10.48 29.12
N SER A 219 11.31 -10.51 30.33
CA SER A 219 11.03 -11.50 31.35
C SER A 219 10.30 -10.89 32.55
N THR A 220 9.51 -11.71 33.22
CA THR A 220 8.92 -11.41 34.52
C THR A 220 9.98 -11.52 35.62
N ALA A 221 9.64 -11.11 36.84
CA ALA A 221 10.51 -11.29 38.02
C ALA A 221 10.85 -12.77 38.30
N THR A 222 10.06 -13.72 37.79
CA THR A 222 10.30 -15.17 37.90
C THR A 222 11.19 -15.71 36.77
N GLY A 223 11.62 -14.87 35.83
CA GLY A 223 12.43 -15.27 34.67
C GLY A 223 11.63 -15.82 33.49
N GLU A 224 10.29 -15.85 33.57
CA GLU A 224 9.42 -16.30 32.48
C GLU A 224 9.30 -15.22 31.41
N LEU A 225 9.35 -15.61 30.13
CA LEU A 225 9.24 -14.67 29.01
C LEU A 225 7.79 -14.24 28.82
N LYS A 226 7.50 -12.96 29.05
CA LYS A 226 6.13 -12.41 29.13
C LYS A 226 5.37 -12.46 27.81
N PHE A 227 6.06 -12.27 26.68
CA PHE A 227 5.46 -12.14 25.34
C PHE A 227 6.06 -13.08 24.30
N LYS A 228 6.62 -14.21 24.72
CA LYS A 228 7.41 -15.08 23.84
C LYS A 228 6.61 -15.55 22.61
N GLU A 229 5.47 -16.21 22.83
CA GLU A 229 4.65 -16.83 21.80
C GLU A 229 4.10 -15.78 20.84
N LEU A 230 3.61 -14.65 21.37
CA LEU A 230 3.08 -13.56 20.58
C LEU A 230 4.16 -12.88 19.74
N SER A 231 5.35 -12.65 20.32
CA SER A 231 6.46 -12.03 19.61
C SER A 231 7.00 -12.94 18.52
N GLU A 232 7.11 -14.24 18.77
CA GLU A 232 7.49 -15.21 17.75
C GLU A 232 6.47 -15.27 16.61
N PHE A 233 5.18 -15.28 16.93
CA PHE A 233 4.12 -15.24 15.93
C PHE A 233 4.17 -13.96 15.09
N ALA A 234 4.31 -12.79 15.73
CA ALA A 234 4.40 -11.51 15.05
C ALA A 234 5.63 -11.41 14.15
N ILE A 235 6.81 -11.84 14.64
CA ILE A 235 8.06 -11.84 13.84
C ILE A 235 7.89 -12.75 12.62
N ARG A 236 7.45 -14.00 12.80
CA ARG A 236 7.24 -14.94 11.67
C ARG A 236 6.30 -14.36 10.62
N THR A 237 5.22 -13.71 11.06
CA THR A 237 4.24 -13.08 10.18
C THR A 237 4.82 -11.86 9.44
N LEU A 238 5.59 -11.02 10.13
CA LEU A 238 6.24 -9.84 9.56
C LEU A 238 7.38 -10.18 8.60
N THR A 239 7.97 -11.38 8.72
CA THR A 239 9.04 -11.88 7.84
C THR A 239 8.53 -12.73 6.69
N LEU A 240 7.21 -12.81 6.48
CA LEU A 240 6.67 -13.52 5.31
C LEU A 240 7.18 -12.88 4.02
N PRO A 241 7.58 -13.69 3.01
CA PRO A 241 8.07 -13.17 1.75
C PRO A 241 6.99 -12.34 1.05
N ILE A 242 7.43 -11.18 0.53
CA ILE A 242 6.57 -10.08 0.05
C ILE A 242 6.29 -10.20 -1.45
N SER A 243 7.14 -10.96 -2.15
CA SER A 243 7.13 -11.08 -3.59
C SER A 243 7.69 -12.44 -3.99
N ASN A 244 7.13 -12.99 -5.06
CA ASN A 244 7.66 -14.18 -5.73
C ASN A 244 8.94 -13.87 -6.55
N ALA A 245 9.46 -12.64 -6.48
CA ALA A 245 10.63 -12.19 -7.23
C ALA A 245 11.98 -12.74 -6.72
N THR A 246 11.98 -13.65 -5.76
CA THR A 246 13.13 -14.52 -5.52
C THR A 246 13.17 -15.60 -6.61
N VAL A 247 13.88 -15.29 -7.70
CA VAL A 247 14.46 -16.28 -8.61
C VAL A 247 15.91 -16.48 -8.20
#